data_AF-A0AAW8NM78-F1
#
_entry.id   AF-A0AAW8NM78-F1
#
_cell.length_a   1.000
_cell.length_b   1.000
_cell.length_c   1.000
_cell.angle_alpha   90.00
_cell.angle_beta   90.00
_cell.angle_gamma   90.00
#
_symmetry.space_group_name_H-M   'P 1'
#
loop_
_entity.id
_entity.type
_entity.pdbx_description
1 polymer ?
#
loop_
_entity_poly.entity_id
_entity_poly.type
_entity_poly.pdbx_seq_one_letter_code
_entity_poly.pdbx_strand_id
1 'polypeptide(L)'
;MKISSFSLMLASGQSQSFGSLTSQTRLKQVLKQALELAETDTLPTHEQASNAAATANPTAVENSTVKPEAKAMPMLIVQAKSGYAEFTFTFDLLTKEEGLLTLFYSGSKAAKERQKQFGFVTIDELQLHLQRLLTMNKAQLIDFYFAKHTLVQRIVKYTLLSYVVAAVSGLLSYVYFSDLLWRDDVFSSFYTATIIIYLVSLPVFICHAMSADNRERAQQMGQSLAKQMLALMFGNVIFSLAIAAGGVNLMHVVQAQTTTIEIKFADKNRDYWGKHCKGGVRIDDFSGTICLQDRAYWQVIRPEMTASATGQLSNVAFDVKAMAL
;
A
#
# COMPACT_ATOMS: atom_id res chain seq x y z
N MET A 1 -11.33 -6.47 -29.26
CA MET A 1 -10.41 -7.00 -30.32
C MET A 1 -10.98 -8.30 -30.88
N LYS A 2 -10.32 -9.00 -31.82
CA LYS A 2 -10.72 -10.35 -32.25
C LYS A 2 -9.68 -11.36 -31.77
N ILE A 3 -10.13 -12.51 -31.29
CA ILE A 3 -9.24 -13.65 -31.03
C ILE A 3 -8.91 -14.28 -32.38
N SER A 4 -7.65 -14.20 -32.79
CA SER A 4 -7.18 -14.69 -34.08
C SER A 4 -6.99 -16.20 -34.09
N SER A 5 -6.63 -16.80 -32.95
CA SER A 5 -6.49 -18.23 -32.79
C SER A 5 -6.81 -18.66 -31.36
N PHE A 6 -7.46 -19.81 -31.24
CA PHE A 6 -7.72 -20.50 -30.00
C PHE A 6 -7.36 -21.97 -30.21
N SER A 7 -6.38 -22.47 -29.46
CA SER A 7 -5.86 -23.82 -29.64
C SER A 7 -5.57 -24.47 -28.29
N LEU A 8 -5.80 -25.78 -28.24
CA LEU A 8 -5.42 -26.63 -27.11
C LEU A 8 -4.23 -27.48 -27.55
N MET A 9 -3.17 -27.49 -26.74
CA MET A 9 -2.08 -28.44 -26.84
C MET A 9 -2.33 -29.54 -25.82
N LEU A 10 -2.52 -30.76 -26.29
CA LEU A 10 -2.82 -31.94 -25.49
C LEU A 10 -1.54 -32.49 -24.84
N ALA A 11 -1.70 -33.30 -23.79
CA ALA A 11 -0.59 -33.97 -23.11
C ALA A 11 0.17 -34.90 -24.05
N SER A 12 -0.53 -35.45 -25.05
CA SER A 12 0.01 -36.23 -26.17
C SER A 12 0.90 -35.43 -27.14
N GLY A 13 1.02 -34.12 -26.98
CA GLY A 13 1.74 -33.22 -27.89
C GLY A 13 0.96 -32.85 -29.16
N GLN A 14 -0.24 -33.41 -29.36
CA GLN A 14 -1.14 -33.01 -30.44
C GLN A 14 -1.75 -31.63 -30.17
N SER A 15 -1.89 -30.79 -31.20
CA SER A 15 -2.58 -29.51 -31.09
C SER A 15 -3.92 -29.55 -31.82
N GLN A 16 -4.97 -29.15 -31.12
CA GLN A 16 -6.30 -28.95 -31.68
C GLN A 16 -6.61 -27.46 -31.79
N SER A 17 -6.93 -27.00 -32.98
CA SER A 17 -7.30 -25.61 -33.25
C SER A 17 -8.81 -25.45 -33.36
N PHE A 18 -9.36 -24.46 -32.66
CA PHE A 18 -10.78 -24.10 -32.67
C PHE A 18 -11.05 -22.84 -33.53
N GLY A 19 -10.01 -22.30 -34.17
CA GLY A 19 -10.11 -21.17 -35.09
C GLY A 19 -10.24 -19.80 -34.41
N SER A 20 -10.74 -18.82 -35.17
CA SER A 20 -10.90 -17.43 -34.70
C SER A 20 -12.26 -17.22 -34.01
N LEU A 21 -12.26 -16.36 -32.97
CA LEU A 21 -13.45 -16.08 -32.17
C LEU A 21 -13.72 -14.57 -32.14
N THR A 22 -14.97 -14.21 -32.42
CA THR A 22 -15.46 -12.82 -32.47
C THR A 22 -16.67 -12.57 -31.57
N SER A 23 -17.26 -13.61 -30.99
CA SER A 23 -18.48 -13.56 -30.17
C SER A 23 -18.25 -14.21 -28.81
N GLN A 24 -18.82 -13.61 -27.76
CA GLN A 24 -18.76 -14.14 -26.39
C GLN A 24 -19.46 -15.49 -26.24
N THR A 25 -20.59 -15.69 -26.95
CA THR A 25 -21.34 -16.95 -26.90
C THR A 25 -20.50 -18.09 -27.46
N ARG A 26 -19.83 -17.84 -28.59
CA ARG A 26 -18.93 -18.82 -29.21
C ARG A 26 -17.70 -19.08 -28.36
N LEU A 27 -17.16 -18.05 -27.70
CA LEU A 27 -16.05 -18.20 -26.75
C LEU A 27 -16.40 -19.16 -25.60
N LYS A 28 -17.56 -19.01 -24.97
CA LYS A 28 -17.99 -19.91 -23.89
C LYS A 28 -18.13 -21.36 -24.35
N GLN A 29 -18.72 -21.57 -25.53
CA GLN A 29 -18.88 -22.91 -26.11
C GLN A 29 -17.52 -23.56 -26.40
N VAL A 30 -16.60 -22.82 -27.04
CA VAL A 30 -15.29 -23.33 -27.42
C VAL A 30 -14.39 -23.57 -26.21
N LEU A 31 -14.45 -22.70 -25.19
CA LEU A 31 -13.72 -22.92 -23.94
C LEU A 31 -14.21 -24.19 -23.24
N LYS A 32 -15.54 -24.40 -23.17
CA LYS A 32 -16.11 -25.62 -22.60
C LYS A 32 -15.66 -26.87 -23.35
N GLN A 33 -15.72 -26.86 -24.68
CA GLN A 33 -15.26 -27.98 -25.51
C GLN A 33 -13.77 -28.28 -25.30
N ALA A 34 -12.92 -27.25 -25.27
CA ALA A 34 -11.49 -27.44 -25.06
C ALA A 34 -11.17 -28.02 -23.68
N LEU A 35 -11.91 -27.63 -22.64
CA LEU A 35 -11.76 -28.19 -21.30
C LEU A 35 -12.22 -29.65 -21.23
N GLU A 36 -13.36 -30.00 -21.84
CA GLU A 36 -13.84 -31.39 -21.95
C GLU A 36 -12.81 -32.28 -22.68
N LEU A 37 -12.20 -31.78 -23.76
CA LEU A 37 -11.14 -32.48 -24.50
C LEU A 37 -9.86 -32.67 -23.66
N ALA A 38 -9.47 -31.66 -22.89
CA ALA A 38 -8.32 -31.76 -21.97
C ALA A 38 -8.56 -32.77 -20.84
N GLU A 39 -9.80 -32.91 -20.35
CA GLU A 39 -10.16 -33.94 -19.37
C GLU A 39 -10.05 -35.36 -19.94
N THR A 40 -10.52 -35.56 -21.18
CA THR A 40 -10.45 -36.89 -21.82
C THR A 40 -9.02 -37.38 -22.08
N ASP A 41 -8.07 -36.46 -22.28
CA ASP A 41 -6.65 -36.77 -22.53
C ASP A 41 -5.84 -36.97 -21.22
N THR A 42 -6.36 -36.50 -20.08
CA THR A 42 -5.71 -36.62 -18.77
C THR A 42 -6.14 -37.84 -17.96
N LEU A 43 -7.28 -38.45 -18.27
CA LEU A 43 -7.78 -39.69 -17.65
C LEU A 43 -7.04 -40.92 -18.21
N PRO A 44 -6.21 -41.65 -17.43
CA PRO A 44 -5.94 -43.04 -17.75
C PRO A 44 -7.25 -43.80 -17.53
N THR A 45 -7.81 -44.42 -18.57
CA THR A 45 -8.81 -45.47 -18.43
C THR A 45 -8.22 -46.57 -17.54
N HIS A 46 -8.64 -46.61 -16.28
CA HIS A 46 -8.21 -47.59 -15.28
C HIS A 46 -8.54 -49.05 -15.69
N GLU A 47 -9.29 -49.25 -16.78
CA GLU A 47 -9.67 -50.56 -17.32
C GLU A 47 -8.65 -51.20 -18.29
N GLN A 48 -7.69 -50.46 -18.85
CA GLN A 48 -6.71 -51.06 -19.77
C GLN A 48 -5.47 -51.64 -19.07
N ALA A 49 -5.23 -51.31 -17.79
CA ALA A 49 -4.15 -51.91 -17.01
C ALA A 49 -4.50 -53.29 -16.42
N SER A 50 -5.79 -53.60 -16.23
CA SER A 50 -6.21 -54.86 -15.60
C SER A 50 -6.20 -56.05 -16.56
N ASN A 51 -6.39 -55.83 -17.86
CA ASN A 51 -6.50 -56.93 -18.83
C ASN A 51 -5.16 -57.35 -19.45
N ALA A 52 -4.11 -56.52 -19.35
CA ALA A 52 -2.77 -56.87 -19.82
C ALA A 52 -1.95 -57.68 -18.78
N ALA A 53 -2.32 -57.60 -17.50
CA ALA A 53 -1.63 -58.31 -16.42
C ALA A 53 -2.07 -59.78 -16.25
N ALA A 54 -3.18 -60.20 -16.87
CA ALA A 54 -3.76 -61.53 -16.68
C ALA A 54 -3.34 -62.57 -17.73
N THR A 55 -2.59 -62.19 -18.78
CA THR A 55 -2.29 -63.09 -19.92
C THR A 55 -0.81 -63.21 -20.32
N ALA A 56 0.13 -62.64 -19.57
CA ALA A 56 1.55 -62.78 -19.88
C ALA A 56 2.22 -63.89 -19.04
N ASN A 57 2.49 -65.03 -19.68
CA ASN A 57 3.36 -66.11 -19.16
C ASN A 57 4.76 -65.60 -18.80
N PRO A 58 5.43 -66.16 -17.76
CA PRO A 58 6.70 -65.64 -17.27
C PRO A 58 7.86 -66.32 -17.99
N THR A 59 8.15 -65.93 -19.24
CA THR A 59 9.46 -66.26 -19.84
C THR A 59 9.86 -65.25 -20.92
N ALA A 60 11.01 -64.63 -20.67
CA ALA A 60 11.90 -63.90 -21.58
C ALA A 60 11.77 -62.36 -21.70
N VAL A 61 12.98 -61.77 -21.84
CA VAL A 61 13.35 -60.45 -22.39
C VAL A 61 13.44 -59.32 -21.34
N GLU A 62 14.64 -58.93 -20.88
CA GLU A 62 15.69 -58.13 -21.55
C GLU A 62 15.29 -56.65 -21.71
N ASN A 63 16.11 -55.78 -21.10
CA ASN A 63 16.30 -54.35 -21.35
C ASN A 63 15.13 -53.52 -21.90
N SER A 64 14.51 -52.73 -21.02
CA SER A 64 13.94 -51.43 -21.42
C SER A 64 14.02 -50.44 -20.25
N THR A 65 15.14 -49.72 -20.21
CA THR A 65 15.27 -48.44 -19.48
C THR A 65 14.47 -47.37 -20.20
N VAL A 66 13.17 -47.29 -19.92
CA VAL A 66 12.35 -46.13 -20.29
C VAL A 66 12.16 -45.30 -19.01
N LYS A 67 12.85 -44.16 -18.93
CA LYS A 67 12.52 -43.11 -17.96
C LYS A 67 11.05 -42.73 -18.16
N PRO A 68 10.24 -42.55 -17.10
CA PRO A 68 8.90 -41.99 -17.28
C PRO A 68 9.06 -40.58 -17.85
N GLU A 69 8.66 -40.39 -19.10
CA GLU A 69 8.53 -39.05 -19.68
C GLU A 69 7.53 -38.28 -18.81
N ALA A 70 7.95 -37.11 -18.33
CA ALA A 70 7.09 -36.23 -17.57
C ALA A 70 5.87 -35.90 -18.44
N LYS A 71 4.70 -36.41 -18.06
CA LYS A 71 3.43 -36.21 -18.78
C LYS A 71 3.23 -34.70 -18.94
N ALA A 72 3.34 -34.19 -20.16
CA ALA A 72 3.12 -32.77 -20.43
C ALA A 72 1.67 -32.44 -20.06
N MET A 73 1.45 -31.34 -19.34
CA MET A 73 0.09 -30.92 -18.99
C MET A 73 -0.56 -30.25 -20.20
N PRO A 74 -1.88 -30.43 -20.41
CA PRO A 74 -2.56 -29.76 -21.50
C PRO A 74 -2.51 -28.25 -21.32
N MET A 75 -2.16 -27.53 -22.38
CA MET A 75 -2.00 -26.08 -22.38
C MET A 75 -2.95 -25.45 -23.39
N LEU A 76 -3.76 -24.50 -22.92
CA LEU A 76 -4.59 -23.67 -23.77
C LEU A 76 -3.82 -22.43 -24.22
N ILE A 77 -3.74 -22.21 -25.53
CA ILE A 77 -3.10 -21.04 -26.14
C ILE A 77 -4.15 -20.22 -26.86
N VAL A 78 -4.28 -18.94 -26.49
CA VAL A 78 -5.21 -18.01 -27.12
C VAL A 78 -4.46 -16.79 -27.60
N GLN A 79 -4.50 -16.51 -28.91
CA GLN A 79 -3.86 -15.34 -29.50
C GLN A 79 -4.92 -14.36 -30.03
N ALA A 80 -4.74 -13.09 -29.71
CA ALA A 80 -5.55 -11.99 -30.21
C ALA A 80 -4.66 -10.95 -30.91
N LYS A 81 -4.93 -10.73 -32.19
CA LYS A 81 -4.17 -9.79 -33.04
C LYS A 81 -4.98 -8.54 -33.36
N SER A 82 -4.31 -7.38 -33.29
CA SER A 82 -4.85 -6.09 -33.75
C SER A 82 -3.73 -5.24 -34.36
N GLY A 83 -3.68 -5.20 -35.69
CA GLY A 83 -2.58 -4.58 -36.42
C GLY A 83 -1.25 -5.27 -36.11
N TYR A 84 -0.25 -4.49 -35.69
CA TYR A 84 1.08 -4.96 -35.29
C TYR A 84 1.19 -5.39 -33.81
N ALA A 85 0.07 -5.54 -33.10
CA ALA A 85 0.06 -5.96 -31.71
C ALA A 85 -0.57 -7.35 -31.55
N GLU A 86 0.09 -8.20 -30.78
CA GLU A 86 -0.31 -9.56 -30.47
C GLU A 86 -0.35 -9.76 -28.96
N PHE A 87 -1.51 -10.22 -28.47
CA PHE A 87 -1.69 -10.70 -27.10
C PHE A 87 -1.81 -12.21 -27.14
N THR A 88 -0.98 -12.91 -26.38
CA THR A 88 -1.00 -14.38 -26.29
C THR A 88 -1.22 -14.77 -24.83
N PHE A 89 -2.35 -15.40 -24.54
CA PHE A 89 -2.57 -16.06 -23.27
C PHE A 89 -2.16 -17.52 -23.40
N THR A 90 -1.38 -18.00 -22.44
CA THR A 90 -1.11 -19.41 -22.22
C THR A 90 -1.70 -19.80 -20.87
N PHE A 91 -2.48 -20.86 -20.84
CA PHE A 91 -3.10 -21.38 -19.64
C PHE A 91 -2.78 -22.86 -19.51
N ASP A 92 -1.91 -23.19 -18.57
CA ASP A 92 -1.53 -24.57 -18.29
C ASP A 92 -2.56 -25.17 -17.33
N LEU A 93 -3.32 -26.17 -17.77
CA LEU A 93 -4.28 -26.86 -16.90
C LEU A 93 -3.53 -27.70 -15.87
N LEU A 94 -3.68 -27.35 -14.59
CA LEU A 94 -3.12 -28.12 -13.49
C LEU A 94 -4.17 -29.04 -12.86
N THR A 95 -5.39 -28.52 -12.70
CA THR A 95 -6.54 -29.24 -12.14
C THR A 95 -7.79 -28.99 -12.98
N LYS A 96 -8.92 -29.59 -12.58
CA LYS A 96 -10.21 -29.40 -13.26
C LYS A 96 -10.77 -27.98 -13.15
N GLU A 97 -10.27 -27.20 -12.19
CA GLU A 97 -10.84 -25.89 -11.85
C GLU A 97 -9.82 -24.77 -11.96
N GLU A 98 -8.53 -25.09 -11.95
CA GLU A 98 -7.43 -24.13 -11.86
C GLU A 98 -6.27 -24.46 -12.80
N GLY A 99 -5.57 -23.40 -13.20
CA GLY A 99 -4.37 -23.51 -14.02
C GLY A 99 -3.47 -22.29 -13.89
N LEU A 100 -2.32 -22.34 -14.54
CA LEU A 100 -1.36 -21.23 -14.56
C LEU A 100 -1.61 -20.34 -15.77
N LEU A 101 -2.00 -19.09 -15.53
CA LEU A 101 -2.23 -18.12 -16.60
C LEU A 101 -1.02 -17.21 -16.80
N THR A 102 -0.52 -17.15 -18.03
CA THR A 102 0.49 -16.19 -18.46
C THR A 102 0.00 -15.41 -19.66
N LEU A 103 0.25 -14.10 -19.66
CA LEU A 103 -0.02 -13.22 -20.79
C LEU A 103 1.28 -12.67 -21.36
N PHE A 104 1.42 -12.81 -22.67
CA PHE A 104 2.48 -12.20 -23.46
C PHE A 104 1.88 -11.10 -24.35
N TYR A 105 2.57 -9.98 -24.44
CA TYR A 105 2.27 -8.89 -25.36
C TYR A 105 3.48 -8.58 -26.21
N SER A 106 3.31 -8.69 -27.53
CA SER A 106 4.30 -8.30 -28.52
C SER A 106 3.78 -7.11 -29.33
N GLY A 107 4.55 -6.02 -29.35
CA GLY A 107 4.29 -4.85 -30.19
C GLY A 107 5.02 -4.97 -31.53
N SER A 108 5.00 -3.91 -32.37
CA SER A 108 5.75 -3.93 -33.64
C SER A 108 7.22 -4.28 -33.42
N LYS A 109 7.89 -4.80 -34.48
CA LYS A 109 9.21 -5.48 -34.54
C LYS A 109 10.38 -4.95 -33.67
N ALA A 110 10.29 -3.76 -33.05
CA ALA A 110 11.30 -3.17 -32.16
C ALA A 110 10.83 -3.00 -30.70
N ALA A 111 9.59 -3.35 -30.36
CA ALA A 111 9.05 -3.23 -29.00
C ALA A 111 9.40 -4.48 -28.19
N LYS A 112 10.04 -4.30 -27.02
CA LYS A 112 10.29 -5.38 -26.05
C LYS A 112 8.99 -6.14 -25.76
N GLU A 113 9.04 -7.47 -25.89
CA GLU A 113 7.98 -8.35 -25.41
C GLU A 113 7.75 -8.13 -23.92
N ARG A 114 6.48 -8.04 -23.53
CA ARG A 114 6.07 -7.87 -22.14
C ARG A 114 5.34 -9.12 -21.69
N GLN A 115 5.76 -9.66 -20.55
CA GLN A 115 5.13 -10.83 -19.95
C GLN A 115 4.50 -10.44 -18.61
N LYS A 116 3.31 -10.96 -18.35
CA LYS A 116 2.64 -10.90 -17.04
C LYS A 116 2.22 -12.31 -16.65
N GLN A 117 2.73 -12.78 -15.52
CA GLN A 117 2.31 -14.04 -14.90
C GLN A 117 1.23 -13.73 -13.87
N PHE A 118 0.08 -14.39 -13.96
CA PHE A 118 -1.01 -14.23 -13.00
C PHE A 118 -0.94 -15.25 -11.86
N GLY A 119 -0.16 -16.33 -12.03
CA GLY A 119 -0.10 -17.44 -11.08
C GLY A 119 -1.28 -18.40 -11.28
N PHE A 120 -1.76 -18.99 -10.18
CA PHE A 120 -2.92 -19.87 -10.15
C PHE A 120 -4.19 -19.06 -10.37
N VAL A 121 -4.96 -19.43 -11.40
CA VAL A 121 -6.16 -18.74 -11.83
C VAL A 121 -7.24 -19.78 -12.10
N THR A 122 -8.46 -19.47 -11.67
CA THR A 122 -9.64 -20.34 -11.90
C THR A 122 -10.12 -20.25 -13.35
N ILE A 123 -10.87 -21.26 -13.81
CA ILE A 123 -11.47 -21.25 -15.16
C ILE A 123 -12.43 -20.06 -15.36
N ASP A 124 -13.15 -19.64 -14.32
CA ASP A 124 -14.04 -18.48 -14.38
C ASP A 124 -13.27 -17.17 -14.60
N GLU A 125 -12.14 -17.00 -13.91
CA GLU A 125 -11.23 -15.88 -14.12
C GLU A 125 -10.59 -15.90 -15.50
N LEU A 126 -10.19 -17.08 -16.00
CA LEU A 126 -9.72 -17.26 -17.38
C LEU A 126 -10.80 -16.79 -18.38
N GLN A 127 -12.05 -17.23 -18.20
CA GLN A 127 -13.16 -16.82 -19.07
C GLN A 127 -13.35 -15.30 -19.04
N LEU A 128 -13.24 -14.66 -17.87
CA LEU A 128 -13.31 -13.21 -17.72
C LEU A 128 -12.19 -12.50 -18.50
N HIS A 129 -10.95 -12.99 -18.40
CA HIS A 129 -9.80 -12.46 -19.14
C HIS A 129 -9.97 -12.57 -20.66
N LEU A 130 -10.49 -13.71 -21.13
CA LEU A 130 -10.79 -13.95 -22.54
C LEU A 130 -11.97 -13.09 -23.03
N GLN A 131 -13.00 -12.88 -22.20
CA GLN A 131 -14.11 -11.99 -22.54
C GLN A 131 -13.65 -10.54 -22.69
N ARG A 132 -12.71 -10.09 -21.83
CA ARG A 132 -12.09 -8.76 -21.93
C ARG A 132 -11.35 -8.54 -23.25
N LEU A 133 -10.71 -9.57 -23.82
CA LEU A 133 -10.09 -9.46 -25.16
C LEU A 133 -11.11 -9.12 -26.25
N LEU A 134 -12.32 -9.64 -26.15
CA LEU A 134 -13.38 -9.39 -27.12
C LEU A 134 -14.00 -7.99 -26.92
N THR A 135 -14.20 -7.56 -25.68
CA THR A 135 -14.91 -6.31 -25.36
C THR A 135 -14.02 -5.07 -25.38
N MET A 136 -12.78 -5.16 -24.92
CA MET A 136 -11.89 -4.01 -24.80
C MET A 136 -11.13 -3.73 -26.11
N ASN A 137 -10.77 -2.46 -26.30
CA ASN A 137 -9.86 -2.05 -27.37
C ASN A 137 -8.39 -2.26 -26.96
N LYS A 138 -7.47 -2.16 -27.92
CA LYS A 138 -6.03 -2.37 -27.69
C LYS A 138 -5.47 -1.47 -26.57
N ALA A 139 -5.82 -0.18 -26.57
CA ALA A 139 -5.29 0.77 -25.60
C ALA A 139 -5.74 0.42 -24.17
N GLN A 140 -7.03 0.12 -24.00
CA GLN A 140 -7.61 -0.32 -22.73
C GLN A 140 -6.97 -1.62 -22.22
N LEU A 141 -6.68 -2.59 -23.09
CA LEU A 141 -6.01 -3.84 -22.71
C LEU A 141 -4.55 -3.62 -22.28
N ILE A 142 -3.82 -2.76 -22.97
CA ILE A 142 -2.44 -2.41 -22.60
C ILE A 142 -2.44 -1.71 -21.24
N ASP A 143 -3.32 -0.74 -21.03
CA ASP A 143 -3.42 -0.02 -19.77
C ASP A 143 -3.87 -0.93 -18.62
N PHE A 144 -4.79 -1.86 -18.89
CA PHE A 144 -5.28 -2.81 -17.88
C PHE A 144 -4.21 -3.83 -17.46
N TYR A 145 -3.52 -4.46 -18.43
CA TYR A 145 -2.57 -5.53 -18.12
C TYR A 145 -1.16 -5.03 -17.84
N PHE A 146 -0.71 -4.03 -18.58
CA PHE A 146 0.64 -3.49 -18.56
C PHE A 146 0.61 -1.99 -18.22
N ALA A 147 -0.26 -1.61 -17.29
CA ALA A 147 -0.32 -0.27 -16.72
C ALA A 147 1.11 0.25 -16.57
N LYS A 148 1.44 1.31 -17.30
CA LYS A 148 2.73 1.96 -17.12
C LYS A 148 2.71 2.45 -15.69
N HIS A 149 3.49 1.84 -14.80
CA HIS A 149 3.90 2.51 -13.58
C HIS A 149 4.68 3.75 -14.01
N THR A 150 3.97 4.85 -14.20
CA THR A 150 4.56 6.12 -14.58
C THR A 150 5.48 6.55 -13.45
N LEU A 151 6.55 7.29 -13.79
CA LEU A 151 7.40 7.91 -12.77
C LEU A 151 6.55 8.68 -11.75
N VAL A 152 5.46 9.30 -12.19
CA VAL A 152 4.47 9.97 -11.35
C VAL A 152 3.83 9.03 -10.32
N GLN A 153 3.33 7.85 -10.70
CA GLN A 153 2.77 6.89 -9.74
C GLN A 153 3.80 6.41 -8.73
N ARG A 154 5.04 6.19 -9.18
CA ARG A 154 6.14 5.76 -8.31
C ARG A 154 6.52 6.87 -7.32
N ILE A 155 6.61 8.12 -7.78
CA ILE A 155 6.84 9.30 -6.94
C ILE A 155 5.71 9.43 -5.93
N VAL A 156 4.44 9.41 -6.36
CA VAL A 156 3.27 9.50 -5.46
C VAL A 156 3.32 8.42 -4.39
N LYS A 157 3.67 7.17 -4.75
CA LYS A 157 3.78 6.07 -3.79
C LYS A 157 4.90 6.29 -2.76
N TYR A 158 6.07 6.74 -3.18
CA TYR A 158 7.18 7.02 -2.26
C TYR A 158 6.90 8.24 -1.39
N THR A 159 6.34 9.31 -1.96
CA THR A 159 5.93 10.50 -1.21
C THR A 159 4.88 10.15 -0.17
N LEU A 160 3.90 9.32 -0.52
CA LEU A 160 2.89 8.82 0.43
C LEU A 160 3.54 8.04 1.58
N LEU A 161 4.46 7.12 1.27
CA LEU A 161 5.16 6.34 2.28
C LEU A 161 5.95 7.25 3.23
N SER A 162 6.69 8.23 2.70
CA SER A 162 7.42 9.20 3.53
C SER A 162 6.48 10.02 4.41
N TYR A 163 5.30 10.40 3.90
CA TYR A 163 4.30 11.13 4.67
C TYR A 163 3.76 10.29 5.83
N VAL A 164 3.46 9.02 5.59
CA VAL A 164 2.98 8.10 6.64
C VAL A 164 4.04 7.89 7.70
N VAL A 165 5.30 7.66 7.31
CA VAL A 165 6.41 7.47 8.25
C VAL A 165 6.64 8.74 9.09
N ALA A 166 6.62 9.92 8.45
CA ALA A 166 6.77 11.20 9.14
C ALA A 166 5.62 11.44 10.14
N ALA A 167 4.39 11.12 9.76
CA ALA A 167 3.25 11.31 10.64
C ALA A 167 3.23 10.33 11.82
N VAL A 168 3.57 9.05 11.61
CA VAL A 168 3.68 8.08 12.71
C VAL A 168 4.77 8.53 13.69
N SER A 169 5.92 8.98 13.17
CA SER A 169 7.01 9.52 13.98
C SER A 169 6.58 10.77 14.76
N GLY A 170 5.81 11.66 14.12
CA GLY A 170 5.27 12.85 14.76
C GLY A 170 4.19 12.56 15.81
N LEU A 171 3.36 11.55 15.59
CA LEU A 171 2.38 11.08 16.57
C LEU A 171 3.06 10.49 17.81
N LEU A 172 4.11 9.69 17.60
CA LEU A 172 4.97 9.19 18.69
C LEU A 172 5.58 10.34 19.47
N SER A 173 6.14 11.33 18.77
CA SER A 173 6.66 12.54 19.39
C SER A 173 5.61 13.31 20.21
N TYR A 174 4.37 13.41 19.71
CA TYR A 174 3.27 14.06 20.42
C TYR A 174 2.96 13.37 21.75
N VAL A 175 2.95 12.02 21.78
CA VAL A 175 2.66 11.24 22.98
C VAL A 175 3.70 11.45 24.08
N TYR A 176 4.98 11.61 23.72
CA TYR A 176 6.06 11.76 24.71
C TYR A 176 6.30 13.21 25.15
N PHE A 177 5.88 14.21 24.36
CA PHE A 177 6.28 15.61 24.55
C PHE A 177 5.14 16.61 24.37
N SER A 178 3.89 16.20 24.68
CA SER A 178 2.69 17.02 24.49
C SER A 178 2.76 18.39 25.12
N ASP A 179 3.44 18.51 26.27
CA ASP A 179 3.47 19.73 27.08
C ASP A 179 4.18 20.91 26.39
N LEU A 180 5.04 20.64 25.41
CA LEU A 180 5.73 21.65 24.62
C LEU A 180 4.83 22.33 23.58
N LEU A 181 3.80 21.64 23.09
CA LEU A 181 2.92 22.12 22.01
C LEU A 181 1.83 23.07 22.50
N TRP A 182 1.47 23.01 23.78
CA TRP A 182 0.39 23.79 24.38
C TRP A 182 0.82 25.17 24.89
N ARG A 183 2.02 25.64 24.52
CA ARG A 183 2.46 27.01 24.85
C ARG A 183 2.03 27.99 23.76
N ASP A 184 1.56 29.16 24.18
CA ASP A 184 0.86 30.14 23.33
C ASP A 184 1.65 30.54 22.06
N ASP A 185 2.97 30.72 22.16
CA ASP A 185 3.82 31.11 21.01
C ASP A 185 4.01 29.97 19.99
N VAL A 186 4.03 28.73 20.47
CA VAL A 186 4.17 27.52 19.65
C VAL A 186 2.86 27.18 18.96
N PHE A 187 1.73 27.45 19.64
CA PHE A 187 0.40 27.16 19.14
C PHE A 187 0.14 27.87 17.80
N SER A 188 0.44 29.17 17.69
CA SER A 188 0.24 29.92 16.43
C SER A 188 1.04 29.36 15.25
N SER A 189 2.31 29.01 15.49
CA SER A 189 3.20 28.42 14.48
C SER A 189 2.78 27.00 14.10
N PHE A 190 2.29 26.22 15.07
CA PHE A 190 1.79 24.87 14.88
C PHE A 190 0.54 24.83 13.97
N TYR A 191 -0.41 25.74 14.15
CA TYR A 191 -1.59 25.83 13.27
C TYR A 191 -1.20 26.20 11.85
N THR A 192 -0.30 27.18 11.70
CA THR A 192 0.18 27.62 10.39
C THR A 192 0.90 26.47 9.66
N ALA A 193 1.79 25.75 10.36
CA ALA A 193 2.46 24.57 9.82
C ALA A 193 1.46 23.46 9.43
N THR A 194 0.47 23.19 10.27
CA THR A 194 -0.58 22.19 10.00
C THR A 194 -1.36 22.53 8.73
N ILE A 195 -1.76 23.79 8.55
CA ILE A 195 -2.50 24.24 7.36
C ILE A 195 -1.64 24.07 6.09
N ILE A 196 -0.36 24.47 6.15
CA ILE A 196 0.55 24.33 5.01
C ILE A 196 0.73 22.85 4.64
N ILE A 197 1.01 22.00 5.62
CA ILE A 197 1.18 20.55 5.40
C ILE A 197 -0.10 19.96 4.81
N TYR A 198 -1.27 20.35 5.31
CA TYR A 198 -2.56 19.91 4.80
C TYR A 198 -2.77 20.28 3.32
N LEU A 199 -2.50 21.55 2.96
CA LEU A 199 -2.67 22.03 1.59
C LEU A 199 -1.72 21.35 0.60
N VAL A 200 -0.48 21.04 1.01
CA VAL A 200 0.52 20.39 0.15
C VAL A 200 0.25 18.89 0.00
N SER A 201 -0.21 18.24 1.06
CA SER A 201 -0.45 16.79 1.09
C SER A 201 -1.77 16.39 0.41
N LEU A 202 -2.80 17.23 0.49
CA LEU A 202 -4.13 16.92 -0.03
C LEU A 202 -4.13 16.55 -1.53
N PRO A 203 -3.45 17.29 -2.44
CA PRO A 203 -3.36 16.90 -3.84
C PRO A 203 -2.69 15.54 -4.04
N VAL A 204 -1.67 15.20 -3.25
CA VAL A 204 -0.95 13.93 -3.33
C VAL A 204 -1.86 12.78 -2.93
N PHE A 205 -2.60 12.93 -1.84
CA PHE A 205 -3.58 11.96 -1.37
C PHE A 205 -4.72 11.78 -2.38
N ILE A 206 -5.26 12.87 -2.95
CA ILE A 206 -6.30 12.82 -3.98
C ILE A 206 -5.77 12.06 -5.22
N CYS A 207 -4.58 12.38 -5.71
CA CYS A 207 -3.96 11.67 -6.84
C CYS A 207 -3.81 10.17 -6.56
N HIS A 208 -3.41 9.81 -5.33
CA HIS A 208 -3.28 8.42 -4.93
C HIS A 208 -4.65 7.71 -4.87
N ALA A 209 -5.67 8.34 -4.27
CA ALA A 209 -7.01 7.77 -4.17
C ALA A 209 -7.70 7.62 -5.52
N MET A 210 -7.43 8.53 -6.46
CA MET A 210 -7.96 8.50 -7.82
C MET A 210 -7.18 7.57 -8.77
N SER A 211 -6.07 6.97 -8.34
CA SER A 211 -5.32 6.02 -9.16
C SER A 211 -6.16 4.80 -9.54
N ALA A 212 -5.90 4.22 -10.72
CA ALA A 212 -6.67 3.10 -11.26
C ALA A 212 -6.73 1.92 -10.27
N ASP A 213 -5.58 1.54 -9.70
CA ASP A 213 -5.46 0.45 -8.73
C ASP A 213 -6.37 0.66 -7.50
N ASN A 214 -6.47 1.89 -6.99
CA ASN A 214 -7.27 2.20 -5.81
C ASN A 214 -8.76 2.39 -6.14
N ARG A 215 -9.11 2.86 -7.34
CA ARG A 215 -10.51 2.90 -7.79
C ARG A 215 -11.08 1.50 -7.94
N GLU A 216 -10.31 0.56 -8.51
CA GLU A 216 -10.75 -0.83 -8.64
C GLU A 216 -10.94 -1.49 -7.27
N ARG A 217 -10.00 -1.29 -6.33
CA ARG A 217 -10.14 -1.80 -4.95
C ARG A 217 -11.32 -1.17 -4.20
N ALA A 218 -11.55 0.13 -4.35
CA ALA A 218 -12.67 0.81 -3.71
C ALA A 218 -14.02 0.31 -4.26
N GLN A 219 -14.09 0.03 -5.57
CA GLN A 219 -15.26 -0.59 -6.21
C GLN A 219 -15.49 -2.02 -5.71
N GLN A 220 -14.43 -2.82 -5.54
CA GLN A 220 -14.52 -4.17 -4.96
C GLN A 220 -15.02 -4.17 -3.51
N MET A 221 -14.69 -3.14 -2.73
CA MET A 221 -15.16 -2.98 -1.35
C MET A 221 -16.53 -2.28 -1.23
N GLY A 222 -17.19 -1.95 -2.34
CA GLY A 222 -18.49 -1.26 -2.34
C GLY A 222 -18.46 0.15 -1.74
N GLN A 223 -17.28 0.78 -1.65
CA GLN A 223 -17.17 2.13 -1.11
C GLN A 223 -17.59 3.17 -2.15
N SER A 224 -18.51 4.06 -1.76
CA SER A 224 -18.85 5.21 -2.59
C SER A 224 -17.69 6.22 -2.60
N LEU A 225 -17.50 6.86 -3.75
CA LEU A 225 -16.44 7.86 -3.95
C LEU A 225 -16.52 9.02 -2.94
N ALA A 226 -17.72 9.39 -2.53
CA ALA A 226 -17.95 10.40 -1.50
C ALA A 226 -17.42 9.97 -0.12
N LYS A 227 -17.65 8.71 0.30
CA LYS A 227 -17.11 8.20 1.57
C LYS A 227 -15.58 8.12 1.54
N GLN A 228 -15.01 7.72 0.41
CA GLN A 228 -13.56 7.66 0.24
C GLN A 228 -12.92 9.06 0.32
N MET A 229 -13.52 10.06 -0.34
CA MET A 229 -13.03 11.44 -0.27
C MET A 229 -13.19 12.04 1.13
N LEU A 230 -14.31 11.78 1.81
CA LEU A 230 -14.51 12.22 3.19
C LEU A 230 -13.46 11.61 4.13
N ALA A 231 -13.26 10.29 4.06
CA ALA A 231 -12.24 9.60 4.86
C ALA A 231 -10.84 10.13 4.57
N LEU A 232 -10.55 10.51 3.33
CA LEU A 232 -9.28 11.10 2.92
C LEU A 232 -9.09 12.50 3.50
N MET A 233 -10.14 13.35 3.51
CA MET A 233 -10.05 14.67 4.13
C MET A 233 -9.79 14.57 5.64
N PHE A 234 -10.57 13.75 6.35
CA PHE A 234 -10.38 13.54 7.80
C PHE A 234 -9.02 12.91 8.12
N GLY A 235 -8.62 11.89 7.35
CA GLY A 235 -7.31 11.28 7.47
C GLY A 235 -6.20 12.32 7.29
N ASN A 236 -6.31 13.18 6.27
CA ASN A 236 -5.30 14.19 6.00
C ASN A 236 -5.16 15.24 7.11
N VAL A 237 -6.27 15.61 7.76
CA VAL A 237 -6.23 16.50 8.95
C VAL A 237 -5.40 15.85 10.06
N ILE A 238 -5.67 14.58 10.38
CA ILE A 238 -4.94 13.84 11.43
C ILE A 238 -3.46 13.71 11.05
N PHE A 239 -3.16 13.36 9.82
CA PHE A 239 -1.79 13.24 9.32
C PHE A 239 -1.03 14.58 9.40
N SER A 240 -1.68 15.68 9.03
CA SER A 240 -1.06 17.01 9.05
C SER A 240 -0.76 17.48 10.47
N LEU A 241 -1.69 17.26 11.40
CA LEU A 241 -1.49 17.55 12.83
C LEU A 241 -0.31 16.74 13.39
N ALA A 242 -0.23 15.45 13.07
CA ALA A 242 0.84 14.58 13.54
C ALA A 242 2.22 15.04 13.04
N ILE A 243 2.34 15.40 11.76
CA ILE A 243 3.60 15.86 11.17
C ILE A 243 4.01 17.21 11.76
N ALA A 244 3.07 18.16 11.88
CA ALA A 244 3.34 19.46 12.48
C ALA A 244 3.85 19.31 13.92
N ALA A 245 3.22 18.43 14.70
CA ALA A 245 3.60 18.16 16.09
C ALA A 245 5.02 17.60 16.18
N GLY A 246 5.34 16.61 15.35
CA GLY A 246 6.68 16.04 15.27
C GLY A 246 7.75 17.04 14.84
N GLY A 247 7.45 17.86 13.82
CA GLY A 247 8.36 18.86 13.29
C GLY A 247 8.72 19.94 14.32
N VAL A 248 7.72 20.45 15.03
CA VAL A 248 7.91 21.44 16.11
C VAL A 248 8.78 20.86 17.22
N ASN A 249 8.53 19.62 17.63
CA ASN A 249 9.35 18.98 18.66
C ASN A 249 10.81 18.77 18.21
N LEU A 250 11.01 18.25 17.00
CA LEU A 250 12.37 18.08 16.45
C LEU A 250 13.12 19.41 16.40
N MET A 251 12.44 20.48 15.99
CA MET A 251 13.02 21.82 15.95
C MET A 251 13.42 22.32 17.33
N HIS A 252 12.59 22.08 18.36
CA HIS A 252 12.94 22.39 19.74
C HIS A 252 14.20 21.61 20.19
N VAL A 253 14.24 20.29 19.97
CA VAL A 253 15.39 19.45 20.37
C VAL A 253 16.68 19.85 19.67
N VAL A 254 16.63 20.17 18.37
CA VAL A 254 17.82 20.52 17.59
C VAL A 254 18.35 21.91 17.91
N GLN A 255 17.46 22.87 18.21
CA GLN A 255 17.84 24.26 18.45
C GLN A 255 17.99 24.60 19.93
N ALA A 256 17.65 23.68 20.84
CA ALA A 256 17.77 23.87 22.27
C ALA A 256 19.22 24.06 22.68
N GLN A 257 19.53 25.25 23.17
CA GLN A 257 20.77 25.56 23.85
C GLN A 257 20.54 25.52 25.36
N THR A 258 21.49 24.95 26.09
CA THR A 258 21.42 24.98 27.56
C THR A 258 21.81 26.37 28.01
N THR A 259 20.87 27.10 28.60
CA THR A 259 21.09 28.46 29.08
C THR A 259 20.66 28.57 30.55
N THR A 260 21.38 29.42 31.26
CA THR A 260 20.99 29.91 32.58
C THR A 260 20.28 31.23 32.39
N ILE A 261 19.01 31.29 32.76
CA ILE A 261 18.21 32.52 32.72
C ILE A 261 18.02 32.99 34.16
N GLU A 262 18.33 34.26 34.41
CA GLU A 262 17.96 34.93 35.65
C GLU A 262 16.47 35.28 35.60
N ILE A 263 15.74 34.79 36.58
CA ILE A 263 14.31 34.98 36.73
C ILE A 263 14.09 35.94 37.89
N LYS A 264 13.43 37.07 37.64
CA LYS A 264 13.02 37.98 38.71
C LYS A 264 11.58 37.68 39.16
N PHE A 265 11.40 37.48 40.46
CA PHE A 265 10.06 37.29 41.03
C PHE A 265 9.35 38.63 41.20
N ALA A 266 8.25 38.80 40.46
CA ALA A 266 7.44 40.00 40.42
C ALA A 266 6.62 40.20 41.70
N ASP A 267 5.91 39.14 42.08
CA ASP A 267 4.94 39.18 43.18
C ASP A 267 4.64 37.76 43.68
N LYS A 268 4.20 37.67 44.93
CA LYS A 268 3.68 36.44 45.52
C LYS A 268 2.18 36.50 45.56
N ASN A 269 1.54 35.50 44.96
CA ASN A 269 0.11 35.34 45.13
C ASN A 269 -0.19 34.17 46.07
N ARG A 270 -1.18 34.37 46.95
CA ARG A 270 -1.69 33.29 47.81
C ARG A 270 -2.73 32.42 47.09
N ASP A 271 -3.24 32.86 45.93
CA ASP A 271 -4.41 32.22 45.33
C ASP A 271 -4.12 31.00 44.45
N TYR A 272 -5.01 30.03 44.67
CA TYR A 272 -5.02 28.62 44.33
C TYR A 272 -5.66 28.33 42.96
N TRP A 273 -5.24 27.24 42.28
CA TRP A 273 -6.14 26.17 41.78
C TRP A 273 -5.36 24.89 41.41
N GLY A 274 -5.58 23.82 42.20
CA GLY A 274 -5.06 22.46 41.94
C GLY A 274 -4.65 21.72 43.23
N LYS A 275 -5.05 20.45 43.40
CA LYS A 275 -4.78 19.62 44.60
C LYS A 275 -3.29 19.47 44.98
N HIS A 276 -2.38 19.81 44.07
CA HIS A 276 -0.93 19.67 44.24
C HIS A 276 -0.18 21.00 44.30
N CYS A 277 -0.89 22.14 44.34
CA CYS A 277 -0.30 23.46 44.39
C CYS A 277 -0.31 24.04 45.81
N LYS A 278 0.86 24.44 46.34
CA LYS A 278 0.99 25.01 47.70
C LYS A 278 1.32 26.51 47.71
N GLY A 279 1.44 27.16 46.55
CA GLY A 279 1.58 28.62 46.42
C GLY A 279 1.93 29.04 44.99
N GLY A 280 1.56 30.27 44.60
CA GLY A 280 1.83 30.83 43.27
C GLY A 280 2.86 31.95 43.32
N VAL A 281 3.78 31.98 42.35
CA VAL A 281 4.73 33.09 42.19
C VAL A 281 4.63 33.62 40.78
N ARG A 282 4.49 34.95 40.66
CA ARG A 282 4.51 35.63 39.37
C ARG A 282 5.94 36.00 39.03
N ILE A 283 6.35 35.77 37.79
CA ILE A 283 7.66 36.12 37.27
C ILE A 283 7.51 37.35 36.38
N ASP A 284 8.42 38.32 36.46
CA ASP A 284 8.33 39.55 35.67
C ASP A 284 8.47 39.27 34.16
N ASP A 285 9.36 38.33 33.80
CA ASP A 285 9.68 37.99 32.41
C ASP A 285 8.73 36.95 31.78
N PHE A 286 7.75 36.43 32.54
CA PHE A 286 6.76 35.46 32.04
C PHE A 286 5.35 35.93 32.35
N SER A 287 4.48 35.93 31.34
CA SER A 287 3.05 36.23 31.50
C SER A 287 2.31 35.05 32.13
N GLY A 288 2.63 34.71 33.39
CA GLY A 288 2.03 33.58 34.08
C GLY A 288 2.40 33.49 35.55
N THR A 289 1.56 32.81 36.34
CA THR A 289 1.87 32.44 37.72
C THR A 289 2.33 30.99 37.75
N ILE A 290 3.52 30.73 38.28
CA ILE A 290 4.04 29.37 38.44
C ILE A 290 3.56 28.79 39.77
N CYS A 291 3.04 27.56 39.70
CA CYS A 291 2.64 26.79 40.86
C CYS A 291 3.85 26.12 41.53
N LEU A 292 4.03 26.34 42.84
CA LEU A 292 5.02 25.65 43.65
C LEU A 292 4.40 24.45 44.37
N GLN A 293 5.03 23.28 44.23
CA GLN A 293 4.57 22.05 44.88
C GLN A 293 4.89 22.02 46.39
N ASP A 294 5.94 22.72 46.84
CA ASP A 294 6.31 22.80 48.25
C ASP A 294 6.11 24.21 48.83
N ARG A 295 5.53 24.24 50.03
CA ARG A 295 5.25 25.44 50.81
C ARG A 295 6.53 26.06 51.35
N ALA A 296 7.58 25.27 51.59
CA ALA A 296 8.87 25.77 52.08
C ALA A 296 9.50 26.76 51.07
N TYR A 297 9.54 26.40 49.79
CA TYR A 297 10.04 27.29 48.74
C TYR A 297 9.20 28.56 48.60
N TRP A 298 7.86 28.46 48.68
CA TRP A 298 6.98 29.63 48.63
C TRP A 298 7.22 30.61 49.78
N GLN A 299 7.53 30.12 50.99
CA GLN A 299 7.82 30.98 52.14
C GLN A 299 9.14 31.74 52.00
N VAL A 300 10.15 31.13 51.37
CA VAL A 300 11.52 31.67 51.26
C VAL A 300 11.68 32.74 50.20
N ILE A 301 10.96 32.61 49.07
CA ILE A 301 11.00 33.57 47.96
C ILE A 301 10.65 34.98 48.47
N ARG A 302 11.08 36.06 47.83
CA ARG A 302 10.61 37.43 48.13
C ARG A 302 10.37 38.14 46.80
N PRO A 303 9.45 39.12 46.75
CA PRO A 303 9.39 40.03 45.61
C PRO A 303 10.79 40.61 45.37
N GLU A 304 11.17 40.74 44.10
CA GLU A 304 12.50 41.17 43.64
C GLU A 304 13.67 40.22 43.91
N MET A 305 13.47 39.04 44.52
CA MET A 305 14.50 38.00 44.49
C MET A 305 14.72 37.52 43.05
N THR A 306 15.98 37.26 42.73
CA THR A 306 16.38 36.61 41.49
C THR A 306 16.66 35.14 41.75
N ALA A 307 16.20 34.27 40.85
CA ALA A 307 16.57 32.87 40.81
C ALA A 307 17.29 32.58 39.50
N SER A 308 18.22 31.64 39.50
CA SER A 308 18.83 31.15 38.26
C SER A 308 18.11 29.87 37.84
N ALA A 309 17.47 29.90 36.67
CA ALA A 309 16.89 28.72 36.05
C ALA A 309 17.86 28.17 35.01
N THR A 310 18.21 26.89 35.15
CA THR A 310 18.91 26.15 34.10
C THR A 310 17.87 25.47 33.22
N GLY A 311 17.91 25.78 31.93
CA GLY A 311 16.91 25.30 30.99
C GLY A 311 17.43 25.11 29.57
N GLN A 312 16.63 24.45 28.75
CA GLN A 312 16.84 24.33 27.31
C GLN A 312 16.03 25.41 26.61
N LEU A 313 16.70 26.44 26.12
CA LEU A 313 16.12 27.53 25.36
C LEU A 313 16.29 27.27 23.87
N SER A 314 15.20 27.26 23.12
CA SER A 314 15.20 27.32 21.66
C SER A 314 14.35 28.50 21.18
N ASN A 315 14.44 28.82 19.89
CA ASN A 315 13.57 29.83 19.26
C ASN A 315 12.07 29.46 19.30
N VAL A 316 11.75 28.22 19.70
CA VAL A 316 10.40 27.67 19.71
C VAL A 316 9.87 27.54 21.14
N ALA A 317 10.69 27.15 22.12
CA ALA A 317 10.23 26.99 23.51
C ALA A 317 11.38 27.04 24.52
N PHE A 318 11.04 27.22 25.80
CA PHE A 318 11.96 27.24 26.93
C PHE A 318 11.60 26.19 28.00
N ASP A 319 12.39 25.12 28.13
CA ASP A 319 12.16 24.08 29.13
C ASP A 319 13.04 24.28 30.37
N VAL A 320 12.45 24.35 31.56
CA VAL A 320 13.17 24.60 32.82
C VAL A 320 13.48 23.27 33.48
N LYS A 321 14.77 22.94 33.61
CA LYS A 321 15.22 21.67 34.21
C LYS A 321 15.49 21.79 35.69
N ALA A 322 15.99 22.93 36.14
CA ALA A 322 16.19 23.20 37.56
C ALA A 322 16.16 24.70 37.85
N MET A 323 15.71 25.06 39.06
CA MET A 323 15.78 26.41 39.60
C MET A 323 16.63 26.40 40.87
N ALA A 324 17.61 27.30 40.92
CA ALA A 324 18.40 27.57 42.11
C ALA A 324 18.06 28.98 42.63
N LEU A 325 17.79 29.04 43.93
CA LEU A 325 17.45 30.23 44.71
C LEU A 325 18.70 30.87 45.31
#